data_AF-A0A6M0SXH1-F1
#
_entry.id   AF-A0A6M0SXH1-F1
#
_cell.length_a   1.000
_cell.length_b   1.000
_cell.length_c   1.000
_cell.angle_alpha   90.00
_cell.angle_beta   90.00
_cell.angle_gamma   90.00
#
_symmetry.space_group_name_H-M   'P 1'
#
loop_
_entity.id
_entity.type
_entity.pdbx_description
1 polymer ?
#
loop_
_entity_poly.entity_id
_entity_poly.type
_entity_poly.pdbx_seq_one_letter_code
_entity_poly.pdbx_strand_id
1 'polypeptide(L)'
;MSIDLKNINPKTDYPLATKRPEWVKTPTGKDLKEITLDKVLNGEVKPEDVRISPETLEMQAKIAEADNRHAIARNLRRASELIAIPDERILEIYNALRPFRSTKEELLDIAKELENEYSAKVNAEFVREAAKVYEKRNKLRKDS
;
A
#
# COMPACT_ATOMS: atom_id res chain seq x y z
N MET A 1 21.50 2.64 10.85
CA MET A 1 22.17 2.94 9.56
C MET A 1 21.10 3.51 8.65
N SER A 2 21.21 4.76 8.22
CA SER A 2 20.21 5.39 7.35
C SER A 2 20.33 4.78 5.96
N ILE A 3 19.28 4.10 5.47
CA ILE A 3 19.27 3.56 4.11
C ILE A 3 19.30 4.77 3.16
N ASP A 4 20.32 4.86 2.32
CA ASP A 4 20.37 5.90 1.29
C ASP A 4 19.42 5.54 0.14
N LEU A 5 18.14 5.80 0.38
CA LEU A 5 17.09 5.54 -0.58
C LEU A 5 17.29 6.37 -1.86
N LYS A 6 18.15 7.39 -1.93
CA LYS A 6 18.29 8.21 -3.15
C LYS A 6 19.15 7.52 -4.23
N ASN A 7 19.98 6.55 -3.85
CA ASN A 7 20.97 5.94 -4.73
C ASN A 7 20.76 4.43 -4.97
N ILE A 8 19.52 3.94 -4.80
CA ILE A 8 19.17 2.55 -5.10
C ILE A 8 19.44 2.23 -6.58
N ASN A 9 20.17 1.15 -6.84
CA ASN A 9 20.51 0.68 -8.18
C ASN A 9 19.88 -0.71 -8.44
N PRO A 10 18.92 -0.82 -9.38
CA PRO A 10 18.24 -2.08 -9.69
C PRO A 10 19.19 -3.25 -10.01
N LYS A 11 20.33 -2.98 -10.67
CA LYS A 11 21.27 -4.05 -11.06
C LYS A 11 22.01 -4.64 -9.86
N THR A 12 22.33 -3.83 -8.85
CA THR A 12 23.14 -4.25 -7.70
C THR A 12 22.34 -4.51 -6.45
N ASP A 13 21.14 -3.97 -6.33
CA ASP A 13 20.34 -4.05 -5.10
C ASP A 13 19.09 -4.95 -5.25
N TYR A 14 18.59 -5.17 -6.46
CA TYR A 14 17.46 -6.08 -6.69
C TYR A 14 17.92 -7.49 -7.12
N PRO A 15 17.34 -8.59 -6.61
CA PRO A 15 16.25 -8.65 -5.63
C PRO A 15 16.71 -8.31 -4.20
N LEU A 16 15.93 -7.50 -3.47
CA LEU A 16 16.27 -7.06 -2.11
C LEU A 16 16.47 -8.24 -1.16
N ALA A 17 15.65 -9.29 -1.26
CA ALA A 17 15.72 -10.46 -0.39
C ALA A 17 17.07 -11.21 -0.46
N THR A 18 17.80 -11.12 -1.58
CA THR A 18 19.09 -11.80 -1.75
C THR A 18 20.27 -10.85 -1.69
N LYS A 19 20.15 -9.64 -2.25
CA LYS A 19 21.26 -8.69 -2.35
C LYS A 19 21.35 -7.71 -1.17
N ARG A 20 20.21 -7.42 -0.52
CA ARG A 20 20.07 -6.46 0.58
C ARG A 20 19.05 -6.94 1.64
N PRO A 21 19.13 -8.19 2.15
CA PRO A 21 18.15 -8.72 3.09
C PRO A 21 18.03 -7.87 4.37
N GLU A 22 19.10 -7.18 4.77
CA GLU A 22 19.17 -6.30 5.93
C GLU A 22 18.33 -5.02 5.80
N TRP A 23 17.90 -4.67 4.58
CA TRP A 23 16.98 -3.54 4.36
C TRP A 23 15.52 -3.96 4.56
N VAL A 24 15.20 -5.24 4.37
CA VAL A 24 13.82 -5.74 4.38
C VAL A 24 13.39 -6.04 5.81
N LYS A 25 12.40 -5.28 6.28
CA LYS A 25 11.78 -5.45 7.59
C LYS A 25 10.28 -5.56 7.48
N THR A 26 9.68 -6.31 8.40
CA THR A 26 8.23 -6.38 8.58
C THR A 26 7.71 -5.05 9.15
N PRO A 27 6.40 -4.75 9.05
CA PRO A 27 5.80 -3.59 9.71
C PRO A 27 6.03 -3.55 11.23
N THR A 28 6.18 -4.73 11.84
CA THR A 28 6.48 -4.91 13.26
C THR A 28 7.97 -4.80 13.59
N GLY A 29 8.82 -4.57 12.58
CA GLY A 29 10.25 -4.32 12.73
C GLY A 29 11.15 -5.56 12.74
N LYS A 30 10.59 -6.77 12.57
CA LYS A 30 11.35 -8.02 12.49
C LYS A 30 12.16 -8.08 11.20
N ASP A 31 13.35 -8.66 11.27
CA ASP A 31 14.17 -8.93 10.09
C ASP A 31 13.67 -10.19 9.35
N LEU A 32 13.93 -10.29 8.05
CA LEU A 32 13.51 -11.45 7.24
C LEU A 32 14.03 -12.80 7.77
N LYS A 33 15.23 -12.82 8.35
CA LYS A 33 15.84 -14.00 9.00
C LYS A 33 15.09 -14.50 10.24
N GLU A 34 14.23 -13.66 10.82
CA GLU A 34 13.44 -14.01 12.00
C GLU A 34 12.15 -14.74 11.66
N ILE A 35 11.76 -14.78 10.38
CA ILE A 35 10.60 -15.51 9.91
C ILE A 35 11.03 -16.98 9.69
N THR A 36 11.07 -17.75 10.77
CA THR A 36 11.43 -19.18 10.77
C THR A 36 10.27 -20.06 11.21
N LEU A 37 10.27 -21.33 10.80
CA LEU A 37 9.22 -22.29 11.20
C LEU A 37 9.12 -22.43 12.73
N ASP A 38 10.26 -22.51 13.42
CA ASP A 38 10.30 -22.63 14.88
C ASP A 38 9.64 -21.43 15.57
N LYS A 39 9.93 -20.21 15.11
CA LYS A 39 9.33 -18.98 15.66
C LYS A 39 7.83 -18.88 15.35
N VAL A 40 7.38 -19.43 14.22
CA VAL A 40 5.95 -19.54 13.90
C VAL A 40 5.27 -20.55 14.84
N LEU A 41 5.85 -21.73 15.03
CA LEU A 41 5.30 -22.77 15.92
C LEU A 41 5.25 -22.31 17.38
N ASN A 42 6.22 -21.50 17.82
CA ASN A 42 6.26 -20.92 19.16
C ASN A 42 5.38 -19.67 19.33
N GLY A 43 4.72 -19.20 18.27
CA GLY A 43 3.87 -17.99 18.30
C GLY A 43 4.62 -16.66 18.39
N GLU A 44 5.95 -16.66 18.20
CA GLU A 44 6.79 -15.44 18.15
C GLU A 44 6.66 -14.68 16.82
N VAL A 45 6.28 -15.39 15.74
CA VAL A 45 5.94 -14.83 14.44
C VAL A 45 4.44 -15.02 14.21
N LYS A 46 3.73 -13.91 14.06
CA LYS A 46 2.29 -13.85 13.87
C LYS A 46 1.94 -13.40 12.44
N PRO A 47 0.67 -13.52 11.99
CA PRO A 47 0.26 -13.09 10.65
C PRO A 47 0.61 -11.63 10.32
N GLU A 48 0.56 -10.73 11.30
CA GLU A 48 0.95 -9.32 11.18
C GLU A 48 2.45 -9.13 10.90
N ASP A 49 3.30 -10.07 11.30
CA ASP A 49 4.72 -10.06 11.01
C ASP A 49 4.99 -10.49 9.56
N VAL A 50 4.09 -11.26 8.93
CA VAL A 50 4.21 -11.71 7.55
C VAL A 50 3.51 -10.73 6.59
N ARG A 51 3.70 -9.43 6.85
CA ARG A 51 3.21 -8.32 6.01
C ARG A 51 4.41 -7.54 5.46
N ILE A 52 4.20 -6.85 4.35
CA ILE A 52 5.21 -5.93 3.78
C ILE A 52 5.14 -4.57 4.50
N SER A 53 6.29 -3.94 4.74
CA SER A 53 6.37 -2.60 5.34
C SER A 53 6.25 -1.47 4.30
N PRO A 54 5.77 -0.28 4.70
CA PRO A 54 5.72 0.90 3.82
C PRO A 54 7.09 1.26 3.25
N GLU A 55 8.14 1.13 4.05
CA GLU A 55 9.53 1.38 3.66
C GLU A 55 9.98 0.39 2.58
N THR A 56 9.59 -0.88 2.68
CA THR A 56 9.91 -1.88 1.65
C THR A 56 9.22 -1.56 0.34
N LEU A 57 7.95 -1.13 0.36
CA LEU A 57 7.25 -0.69 -0.84
C LEU A 57 7.88 0.56 -1.46
N GLU A 58 8.35 1.52 -0.67
CA GLU A 58 9.08 2.68 -1.18
C GLU A 58 10.42 2.28 -1.81
N MET A 59 11.17 1.35 -1.21
CA MET A 59 12.39 0.81 -1.84
C MET A 59 12.08 0.15 -3.19
N GLN A 60 11.04 -0.67 -3.26
CA GLN A 60 10.59 -1.28 -4.52
C GLN A 60 10.13 -0.23 -5.53
N ALA A 61 9.47 0.84 -5.09
CA ALA A 61 9.06 1.96 -5.94
C ALA A 61 10.28 2.66 -6.57
N LYS A 62 11.34 2.86 -5.80
CA LYS A 62 12.59 3.45 -6.30
C LYS A 62 13.35 2.54 -7.25
N ILE A 63 13.36 1.24 -6.99
CA ILE A 63 13.90 0.25 -7.94
C ILE A 63 13.14 0.33 -9.27
N ALA A 64 11.80 0.37 -9.20
CA ALA A 64 10.96 0.50 -10.40
C ALA A 64 11.20 1.83 -11.14
N GLU A 65 11.35 2.93 -10.41
CA GLU A 65 11.64 4.25 -10.98
C GLU A 65 13.02 4.32 -11.66
N ALA A 66 14.05 3.75 -11.05
CA ALA A 66 15.39 3.64 -11.62
C ALA A 66 15.45 2.71 -12.86
N ASP A 67 14.47 1.80 -13.01
CA ASP A 67 14.28 0.97 -14.21
C ASP A 67 13.24 1.59 -15.19
N ASN A 68 12.96 2.90 -15.08
CA ASN A 68 12.02 3.66 -15.92
C ASN A 68 10.55 3.19 -15.88
N ARG A 69 10.15 2.45 -14.83
CA ARG A 69 8.77 1.94 -14.64
C ARG A 69 7.96 2.85 -13.71
N HIS A 70 7.84 4.13 -14.08
CA HIS A 70 7.22 5.15 -13.24
C HIS A 70 5.77 4.84 -12.81
N ALA A 71 4.98 4.19 -13.67
CA ALA A 71 3.61 3.78 -13.32
C ALA A 71 3.58 2.74 -12.18
N ILE A 72 4.52 1.79 -12.20
CA ILE A 72 4.68 0.79 -11.14
C ILE A 72 5.13 1.47 -9.86
N ALA A 73 6.11 2.39 -9.94
CA ALA A 73 6.56 3.16 -8.79
C ALA A 73 5.42 3.93 -8.12
N ARG A 74 4.57 4.63 -8.90
CA ARG A 74 3.38 5.30 -8.37
C ARG A 74 2.39 4.34 -7.71
N ASN A 75 2.18 3.16 -8.31
CA ASN A 75 1.30 2.16 -7.73
C ASN A 75 1.82 1.63 -6.39
N LEU A 76 3.13 1.36 -6.29
CA LEU A 76 3.76 0.89 -5.06
C LEU A 76 3.70 1.94 -3.94
N ARG A 77 3.90 3.22 -4.26
CA ARG A 77 3.72 4.34 -3.32
C ARG A 77 2.28 4.49 -2.85
N ARG A 78 1.32 4.27 -3.75
CA ARG A 78 -0.09 4.25 -3.36
C ARG A 78 -0.38 3.04 -2.44
N ALA A 79 0.21 1.89 -2.73
CA ALA A 79 0.05 0.70 -1.90
C ALA A 79 0.71 0.84 -0.52
N SER A 80 1.77 1.63 -0.37
CA SER A 80 2.43 1.84 0.93
C SER A 80 1.54 2.59 1.92
N GLU A 81 0.75 3.56 1.45
CA GLU A 81 -0.26 4.23 2.27
C GLU A 81 -1.36 3.28 2.77
N LEU A 82 -1.64 2.18 2.04
CA LEU A 82 -2.71 1.24 2.37
C LEU A 82 -2.33 0.23 3.46
N ILE A 83 -1.04 0.10 3.81
CA ILE A 83 -0.57 -0.88 4.80
C ILE A 83 -1.15 -0.61 6.19
N ALA A 84 -1.39 0.67 6.53
CA ALA A 84 -1.94 1.06 7.82
C ALA A 84 -3.44 0.75 7.97
N ILE A 85 -4.12 0.42 6.86
CA ILE A 85 -5.56 0.21 6.83
C ILE A 85 -5.86 -1.27 7.09
N PRO A 86 -6.81 -1.60 8.00
CA PRO A 86 -7.23 -2.96 8.23
C PRO A 86 -7.74 -3.66 6.96
N ASP A 87 -7.48 -4.96 6.85
CA ASP A 87 -7.82 -5.75 5.65
C ASP A 87 -9.33 -5.72 5.33
N GLU A 88 -10.18 -5.78 6.36
CA GLU A 88 -11.63 -5.65 6.23
C GLU A 88 -12.02 -4.28 5.63
N ARG A 89 -11.39 -3.21 6.11
CA ARG A 89 -11.65 -1.86 5.61
C ARG A 89 -11.16 -1.68 4.17
N ILE A 90 -10.04 -2.29 3.79
CA ILE A 90 -9.60 -2.33 2.38
C ILE A 90 -10.67 -2.99 1.48
N LEU A 91 -11.28 -4.09 1.92
CA LEU A 91 -12.36 -4.75 1.18
C LEU A 91 -13.62 -3.90 1.08
N GLU A 92 -13.98 -3.17 2.14
CA GLU A 92 -15.10 -2.23 2.13
C GLU A 92 -14.88 -1.10 1.11
N ILE A 93 -13.71 -0.45 1.13
CA ILE A 93 -13.35 0.61 0.20
C ILE A 93 -13.33 0.09 -1.24
N TYR A 94 -12.76 -1.10 -1.46
CA TYR A 94 -12.78 -1.76 -2.77
C TYR A 94 -14.22 -1.99 -3.26
N ASN A 95 -15.10 -2.48 -2.39
CA ASN A 95 -16.50 -2.70 -2.75
C ASN A 95 -17.24 -1.38 -3.01
N ALA A 96 -16.99 -0.33 -2.22
CA ALA A 96 -17.57 1.00 -2.43
C ALA A 96 -17.20 1.59 -3.80
N LEU A 97 -15.98 1.34 -4.28
CA LEU A 97 -15.52 1.76 -5.60
C LEU A 97 -16.08 0.92 -6.76
N ARG A 98 -16.82 -0.17 -6.50
CA ARG A 98 -17.44 -0.92 -7.60
C ARG A 98 -18.65 -0.14 -8.17
N PRO A 99 -18.97 -0.32 -9.46
CA PRO A 99 -20.11 0.35 -10.07
C PRO A 99 -21.40 0.19 -9.27
N PHE A 100 -22.12 1.29 -9.07
CA PHE A 100 -23.44 1.38 -8.42
C PHE A 100 -23.47 1.01 -6.94
N ARG A 101 -22.33 0.96 -6.26
CA ARG A 101 -22.27 0.63 -4.83
C ARG A 101 -22.44 1.84 -3.93
N SER A 102 -21.83 2.97 -4.31
CA SER A 102 -21.78 4.14 -3.45
C SER A 102 -22.38 5.40 -4.05
N THR A 103 -22.89 6.26 -3.18
CA THR A 103 -23.22 7.65 -3.52
C THR A 103 -21.95 8.48 -3.62
N LYS A 104 -22.08 9.71 -4.14
CA LYS A 104 -20.95 10.64 -4.20
C LYS A 104 -20.44 11.00 -2.80
N GLU A 105 -21.36 11.23 -1.86
CA GLU A 105 -21.04 11.61 -0.48
C GLU A 105 -20.28 10.48 0.23
N GLU A 106 -20.75 9.23 0.11
CA GLU A 106 -20.08 8.06 0.67
C GLU A 106 -18.62 7.92 0.17
N LEU A 107 -18.36 8.19 -1.12
CA LEU A 107 -16.99 8.17 -1.66
C LEU A 107 -16.15 9.35 -1.13
N LEU A 108 -16.74 10.52 -0.95
CA LEU A 108 -16.03 11.68 -0.38
C LEU A 108 -15.70 11.48 1.10
N ASP A 109 -16.57 10.80 1.84
CA ASP A 109 -16.33 10.43 3.23
C ASP A 109 -15.20 9.40 3.35
N ILE A 110 -15.19 8.38 2.48
CA ILE A 110 -14.05 7.43 2.39
C ILE A 110 -12.75 8.17 2.08
N ALA A 111 -12.77 9.13 1.14
CA ALA A 111 -11.58 9.92 0.84
C ALA A 111 -11.11 10.76 2.04
N LYS A 112 -12.04 11.32 2.81
CA LYS A 112 -11.74 12.09 4.01
C LYS A 112 -11.16 11.22 5.12
N GLU A 113 -11.67 10.01 5.31
CA GLU A 113 -11.14 9.02 6.24
C GLU A 113 -9.72 8.61 5.85
N LEU A 114 -9.49 8.25 4.58
CA LEU A 114 -8.17 7.90 4.05
C LEU A 114 -7.13 8.99 4.35
N GLU A 115 -7.47 10.26 4.11
CA GLU A 115 -6.55 11.37 4.36
C GLU A 115 -6.32 11.65 5.84
N ASN A 116 -7.36 11.67 6.67
CA ASN A 116 -7.26 12.14 8.05
C ASN A 116 -6.87 11.06 9.05
N GLU A 117 -7.39 9.84 8.88
CA GLU A 117 -7.16 8.74 9.84
C GLU A 117 -5.91 7.95 9.48
N TYR A 118 -5.68 7.70 8.18
CA TYR A 118 -4.58 6.86 7.71
C TYR A 118 -3.44 7.63 7.04
N SER A 119 -3.56 8.96 6.91
CA SER A 119 -2.59 9.79 6.17
C SER A 119 -2.36 9.34 4.71
N ALA A 120 -3.33 8.64 4.13
CA ALA A 120 -3.30 8.06 2.78
C ALA A 120 -3.73 9.08 1.72
N LYS A 121 -2.93 10.13 1.55
CA LYS A 121 -3.25 11.30 0.72
C LYS A 121 -3.41 10.96 -0.77
N VAL A 122 -2.55 10.10 -1.30
CA VAL A 122 -2.62 9.69 -2.72
C VAL A 122 -3.88 8.87 -2.96
N ASN A 123 -4.23 7.97 -2.04
CA ASN A 123 -5.47 7.19 -2.14
C ASN A 123 -6.72 8.07 -1.96
N ALA A 124 -6.70 9.03 -1.03
CA ALA A 124 -7.78 9.97 -0.83
C ALA A 124 -8.09 10.76 -2.11
N GLU A 125 -7.07 11.31 -2.77
CA GLU A 125 -7.26 12.03 -4.03
C GLU A 125 -7.76 11.11 -5.15
N PHE A 126 -7.26 9.87 -5.21
CA PHE A 126 -7.73 8.87 -6.16
C PHE A 126 -9.24 8.57 -5.98
N VAL A 127 -9.73 8.46 -4.74
CA VAL A 127 -11.15 8.27 -4.46
C VAL A 127 -11.97 9.52 -4.80
N ARG A 128 -11.46 10.73 -4.54
CA ARG A 128 -12.13 11.99 -4.95
C ARG A 128 -12.25 12.10 -6.46
N GLU A 129 -11.21 11.72 -7.19
CA GLU A 129 -11.24 11.66 -8.65
C GLU A 129 -12.29 10.65 -9.12
N ALA A 130 -12.33 9.45 -8.52
CA ALA A 130 -13.33 8.44 -8.82
C ALA A 130 -14.75 8.97 -8.61
N ALA A 131 -15.04 9.67 -7.50
CA ALA A 131 -16.34 10.26 -7.24
C ALA A 131 -16.78 11.25 -8.35
N LYS A 132 -15.86 12.12 -8.80
CA LYS A 132 -16.11 13.07 -9.91
C LYS A 132 -16.37 12.33 -11.24
N VAL A 133 -15.60 11.28 -11.53
CA VAL A 133 -15.76 10.49 -12.76
C VAL A 133 -17.06 9.69 -12.71
N TYR A 134 -17.42 9.12 -11.57
CA TYR A 134 -18.59 8.26 -11.42
C TYR A 134 -19.88 9.07 -11.58
N GLU A 135 -19.90 10.30 -11.07
CA GLU A 135 -20.98 11.26 -11.32
C GLU A 135 -21.15 11.53 -12.83
N LYS A 136 -20.06 11.91 -13.52
CA LYS A 136 -20.09 12.19 -14.97
C LYS A 136 -20.47 10.98 -15.83
N ARG A 137 -20.15 9.76 -15.37
CA ARG A 137 -20.30 8.52 -16.12
C ARG A 137 -21.47 7.65 -15.65
N ASN A 138 -22.33 8.17 -14.76
CA ASN A 138 -23.47 7.46 -14.19
C ASN A 138 -23.09 6.10 -13.59
N LYS A 139 -22.06 6.07 -12.73
CA LYS A 139 -21.58 4.88 -12.01
C LYS A 139 -21.83 4.92 -10.51
N LEU A 140 -22.38 6.02 -10.00
CA LEU A 140 -22.84 6.11 -8.62
C LEU A 140 -24.09 5.23 -8.43
N ARG A 141 -24.32 4.78 -7.20
CA ARG A 141 -25.59 4.17 -6.80
C ARG A 141 -26.71 5.15 -7.15
N LYS A 142 -27.76 4.64 -7.78
CA LYS A 142 -29.00 5.40 -7.97
C LYS A 142 -29.87 5.08 -6.78
N ASP A 143 -30.00 6.03 -5.87
CA ASP A 143 -31.01 5.92 -4.83
C ASP A 143 -32.36 5.92 -5.55
N SER A 144 -33.12 4.82 -5.37
CA SER A 144 -34.44 4.63 -5.97
C SER A 144 -35.51 5.23 -5.08
#